data_AF-A0A7V7BHR0-F1
#
_entry.id   AF-A0A7V7BHR0-F1
#
_cell.length_a   1.000
_cell.length_b   1.000
_cell.length_c   1.000
_cell.angle_alpha   90.00
_cell.angle_beta   90.00
_cell.angle_gamma   90.00
#
_symmetry.space_group_name_H-M   'P 1'
#
loop_
_entity.id
_entity.type
_entity.pdbx_description
1 polymer ?
#
loop_
_entity_poly.entity_id
_entity_poly.type
_entity_poly.pdbx_seq_one_letter_code
_entity_poly.pdbx_strand_id
1 'polypeptide(L)'
;MDILAAILADLQEDVPVQEVRIGPFWTAVISKHCGLASTTLGFTRDLPPGPPVKEPGTLKSKTALELCQYIYSESLLERSVGLAALNSLLRPETEQLVEVNAGELLARLGVGKKVCVVGHFPFIPSLREQVGQLWVLELNPRPGDLPAEEAARILPEADIVAITSTGLINGTMGDLLKLRREDAVTMVLGPSTPLSPRWFEFKVDLVSGTLVRDPDLVLRLISEGATFRQFRGRGIQTVTLVSPRLKS
;
A
#
# COMPACT_ATOMS: atom_id res chain seq x y z
N MET A 1 9.98 14.47 7.55
CA MET A 1 8.90 13.96 8.42
C MET A 1 8.62 12.52 8.01
N ASP A 2 8.42 11.61 8.96
CA ASP A 2 8.10 10.20 8.68
C ASP A 2 6.59 10.05 8.51
N ILE A 3 6.17 9.49 7.37
CA ILE A 3 4.76 9.30 6.99
C ILE A 3 4.06 8.37 7.98
N LEU A 4 4.71 7.29 8.38
CA LEU A 4 4.13 6.31 9.29
C LEU A 4 3.97 6.89 10.68
N ALA A 5 4.97 7.64 11.17
CA ALA A 5 4.88 8.34 12.45
C ALA A 5 3.74 9.36 12.47
N ALA A 6 3.55 10.12 11.38
CA ALA A 6 2.45 11.08 11.27
C ALA A 6 1.07 10.41 11.32
N ILE A 7 0.92 9.24 10.67
CA ILE A 7 -0.34 8.48 10.68
C ILE A 7 -0.57 7.84 12.06
N LEU A 8 0.46 7.30 12.70
CA LEU A 8 0.36 6.73 14.04
C LEU A 8 -0.07 7.76 15.09
N ALA A 9 0.37 9.02 14.95
CA ALA A 9 0.02 10.09 15.87
C ALA A 9 -1.49 10.45 15.86
N ASP A 10 -2.23 10.05 14.81
CA ASP A 10 -3.68 10.27 14.71
C ASP A 10 -4.51 9.16 15.38
N LEU A 11 -3.89 8.05 15.77
CA LEU A 11 -4.61 6.95 16.39
C LEU A 11 -5.02 7.34 17.82
N GLN A 12 -6.32 7.34 18.07
CA GLN A 12 -6.90 7.78 19.35
C GLN A 12 -7.23 6.63 20.30
N GLU A 13 -7.27 5.41 19.80
CA GLU A 13 -7.71 4.23 20.54
C GLU A 13 -6.73 3.08 20.36
N ASP A 14 -6.57 2.30 21.43
CA ASP A 14 -5.93 0.99 21.38
C ASP A 14 -6.95 -0.08 21.72
N VAL A 15 -6.89 -1.20 21.00
CA VAL A 15 -7.83 -2.32 21.16
C VAL A 15 -7.09 -3.64 21.04
N PRO A 16 -7.58 -4.72 21.67
CA PRO A 16 -6.99 -6.04 21.53
C PRO A 16 -7.03 -6.55 20.07
N VAL A 17 -5.99 -7.29 19.68
CA VAL A 17 -5.96 -8.00 18.41
C VAL A 17 -6.84 -9.24 18.50
N GLN A 18 -7.75 -9.41 17.53
CA GLN A 18 -8.66 -10.56 17.46
C GLN A 18 -8.07 -11.69 16.62
N GLU A 19 -7.43 -11.36 15.51
CA GLU A 19 -6.84 -12.34 14.59
C GLU A 19 -5.64 -11.77 13.84
N VAL A 20 -4.65 -12.61 13.59
CA VAL A 20 -3.52 -12.31 12.68
C VAL A 20 -3.38 -13.47 11.71
N ARG A 21 -3.52 -13.19 10.43
CA ARG A 21 -3.38 -14.18 9.37
C ARG A 21 -2.26 -13.79 8.42
N ILE A 22 -1.27 -14.65 8.28
CA ILE A 22 -0.17 -14.49 7.34
C ILE A 22 -0.36 -15.55 6.25
N GLY A 23 -0.78 -15.14 5.07
CA GLY A 23 -0.80 -15.97 3.86
C GLY A 23 0.44 -15.73 3.00
N PRO A 24 0.56 -16.38 1.82
CA PRO A 24 1.73 -16.23 0.95
C PRO A 24 1.82 -14.86 0.28
N PHE A 25 0.69 -14.18 0.07
CA PHE A 25 0.63 -12.88 -0.61
C PHE A 25 0.12 -11.74 0.28
N TRP A 26 -0.64 -12.07 1.33
CA TRP A 26 -1.34 -11.08 2.16
C TRP A 26 -1.28 -11.41 3.63
N THR A 27 -1.06 -10.37 4.42
CA THR A 27 -1.14 -10.37 5.86
C THR A 27 -2.39 -9.59 6.25
N ALA A 28 -3.23 -10.17 7.09
CA ALA A 28 -4.40 -9.52 7.68
C ALA A 28 -4.27 -9.45 9.19
N VAL A 29 -4.73 -8.34 9.76
CA VAL A 29 -4.91 -8.17 11.21
C VAL A 29 -6.34 -7.70 11.43
N ILE A 30 -7.04 -8.37 12.35
CA ILE A 30 -8.35 -7.94 12.82
C ILE A 30 -8.18 -7.32 14.21
N SER A 31 -8.55 -6.06 14.35
CA SER A 31 -8.64 -5.35 15.62
C SER A 31 -9.99 -4.62 15.70
N LYS A 32 -10.04 -3.31 15.52
CA LYS A 32 -11.28 -2.52 15.35
C LYS A 32 -11.95 -2.85 14.00
N HIS A 33 -11.14 -2.99 12.96
CA HIS A 33 -11.53 -3.42 11.62
C HIS A 33 -10.58 -4.53 11.14
N CYS A 34 -10.72 -4.97 9.89
CA CYS A 34 -9.77 -5.86 9.24
C CYS A 34 -8.86 -5.05 8.32
N GLY A 35 -7.58 -4.97 8.67
CA GLY A 35 -6.55 -4.32 7.88
C GLY A 35 -5.74 -5.33 7.07
N LEU A 36 -5.26 -4.90 5.90
CA LEU A 36 -4.47 -5.73 4.98
C LEU A 36 -3.10 -5.11 4.74
N ALA A 37 -2.12 -5.96 4.47
CA ALA A 37 -0.83 -5.60 3.92
C ALA A 37 -0.32 -6.73 3.02
N SER A 38 0.58 -6.41 2.09
CA SER A 38 1.23 -7.43 1.25
C SER A 38 2.21 -8.22 2.12
N THR A 39 2.18 -9.53 2.05
CA THR A 39 3.15 -10.37 2.76
C THR A 39 4.50 -10.25 2.08
N THR A 40 5.47 -9.66 2.77
CA THR A 40 6.83 -9.49 2.25
C THR A 40 7.79 -10.29 3.11
N LEU A 41 8.27 -11.42 2.60
CA LEU A 41 9.18 -12.30 3.34
C LEU A 41 10.64 -11.82 3.33
N GLY A 42 11.00 -10.95 2.38
CA GLY A 42 12.39 -10.60 2.11
C GLY A 42 13.14 -11.83 1.60
N PHE A 43 13.41 -11.93 0.31
CA PHE A 43 14.18 -13.06 -0.24
C PHE A 43 15.60 -12.63 -0.65
N THR A 44 16.09 -11.50 -0.14
CA THR A 44 17.44 -11.01 -0.43
C THR A 44 18.45 -11.61 0.54
N ARG A 45 19.69 -11.81 0.06
CA ARG A 45 20.77 -12.46 0.82
C ARG A 45 21.24 -11.71 2.06
N ASP A 46 20.81 -10.46 2.22
CA ASP A 46 21.26 -9.53 3.26
C ASP A 46 20.23 -9.37 4.40
N LEU A 47 19.33 -10.33 4.57
CA LEU A 47 18.39 -10.29 5.69
C LEU A 47 19.13 -10.38 7.04
N PRO A 48 18.72 -9.58 8.04
CA PRO A 48 19.26 -9.71 9.38
C PRO A 48 19.05 -11.13 9.91
N PRO A 49 20.01 -11.68 10.68
CA PRO A 49 19.87 -13.02 11.24
C PRO A 49 18.68 -13.06 12.21
N GLY A 50 17.74 -13.97 11.98
CA GLY A 50 16.59 -14.18 12.86
C GLY A 50 15.38 -14.82 12.17
N PRO A 51 14.37 -15.23 12.95
CA PRO A 51 13.12 -15.71 12.39
C PRO A 51 12.32 -14.56 11.74
N PRO A 52 11.52 -14.83 10.69
CA PRO A 52 10.69 -13.81 10.03
C PRO A 52 9.68 -13.13 10.98
N VAL A 53 9.24 -13.81 12.04
CA VAL A 53 8.45 -13.25 13.14
C VAL A 53 9.08 -13.73 14.43
N LYS A 54 9.38 -12.81 15.35
CA LYS A 54 10.08 -13.12 16.62
C LYS A 54 9.20 -13.89 17.60
N GLU A 55 7.92 -13.57 17.65
CA GLU A 55 6.98 -14.10 18.64
C GLU A 55 5.76 -14.78 17.98
N PRO A 56 5.94 -15.86 17.18
CA PRO A 56 4.82 -16.58 16.61
C PRO A 56 3.99 -17.24 17.72
N GLY A 57 2.66 -17.25 17.55
CA GLY A 57 1.73 -17.82 18.54
C GLY A 57 1.24 -16.85 19.62
N THR A 58 1.88 -15.69 19.80
CA THR A 58 1.49 -14.68 20.80
C THR A 58 0.96 -13.38 20.18
N LEU A 59 0.96 -13.23 18.86
CA LEU A 59 0.52 -11.97 18.22
C LEU A 59 -0.91 -11.56 18.59
N LYS A 60 -1.80 -12.52 18.89
CA LYS A 60 -3.19 -12.26 19.33
C LYS A 60 -3.30 -11.85 20.80
N SER A 61 -2.25 -11.99 21.60
CA SER A 61 -2.24 -11.50 22.98
C SER A 61 -1.79 -10.04 23.09
N LYS A 62 -1.46 -9.41 21.95
CA LYS A 62 -1.02 -8.01 21.87
C LYS A 62 -2.19 -7.09 21.56
N THR A 63 -2.02 -5.81 21.84
CA THR A 63 -2.90 -4.75 21.34
C THR A 63 -2.55 -4.39 19.91
N ALA A 64 -3.46 -3.69 19.25
CA ALA A 64 -3.26 -3.23 17.88
C ALA A 64 -2.12 -2.21 17.81
N LEU A 65 -1.98 -1.30 18.79
CA LEU A 65 -0.85 -0.35 18.83
C LEU A 65 0.49 -1.05 19.08
N GLU A 66 0.53 -2.10 19.88
CA GLU A 66 1.74 -2.92 20.05
C GLU A 66 2.16 -3.57 18.72
N LEU A 67 1.21 -4.13 17.97
CA LEU A 67 1.51 -4.65 16.62
C LEU A 67 1.88 -3.55 15.63
N CYS A 68 1.28 -2.36 15.70
CA CYS A 68 1.65 -1.23 14.86
C CYS A 68 3.15 -0.89 14.98
N GLN A 69 3.79 -1.08 16.14
CA GLN A 69 5.22 -0.83 16.29
C GLN A 69 6.09 -1.73 15.39
N TYR A 70 5.55 -2.85 14.89
CA TYR A 70 6.28 -3.75 14.00
C TYR A 70 6.61 -3.11 12.65
N ILE A 71 6.00 -1.98 12.28
CA ILE A 71 6.41 -1.20 11.09
C ILE A 71 7.86 -0.73 11.15
N TYR A 72 8.46 -0.67 12.35
CA TYR A 72 9.85 -0.33 12.58
C TYR A 72 10.77 -1.55 12.71
N SER A 73 10.24 -2.77 12.59
CA SER A 73 11.04 -3.99 12.66
C SER A 73 12.09 -4.05 11.54
N GLU A 74 13.16 -4.81 11.73
CA GLU A 74 14.08 -5.16 10.66
C GLU A 74 13.53 -6.26 9.74
N SER A 75 12.55 -7.04 10.23
CA SER A 75 11.86 -8.06 9.42
C SER A 75 10.77 -7.42 8.56
N LEU A 76 10.85 -7.60 7.25
CA LEU A 76 9.81 -7.16 6.31
C LEU A 76 8.47 -7.86 6.57
N LEU A 77 8.49 -9.09 7.09
CA LEU A 77 7.26 -9.80 7.42
C LEU A 77 6.59 -9.19 8.66
N GLU A 78 7.36 -8.83 9.69
CA GLU A 78 6.84 -8.10 10.83
C GLU A 78 6.33 -6.72 10.42
N ARG A 79 7.03 -6.00 9.53
CA ARG A 79 6.52 -4.75 8.97
C ARG A 79 5.20 -4.93 8.23
N SER A 80 5.02 -6.05 7.53
CA SER A 80 3.75 -6.40 6.90
C SER A 80 2.64 -6.59 7.97
N VAL A 81 2.94 -7.25 9.08
CA VAL A 81 2.01 -7.38 10.23
C VAL A 81 1.68 -6.01 10.82
N GLY A 82 2.69 -5.16 11.08
CA GLY A 82 2.48 -3.84 11.67
C GLY A 82 1.67 -2.91 10.76
N LEU A 83 1.88 -2.98 9.45
CA LEU A 83 1.11 -2.18 8.50
C LEU A 83 -0.34 -2.68 8.38
N ALA A 84 -0.56 -4.01 8.44
CA ALA A 84 -1.91 -4.56 8.51
C ALA A 84 -2.62 -4.16 9.82
N ALA A 85 -1.89 -4.14 10.95
CA ALA A 85 -2.41 -3.65 12.23
C ALA A 85 -2.79 -2.16 12.16
N LEU A 86 -1.93 -1.32 11.57
CA LEU A 86 -2.24 0.09 11.34
C LEU A 86 -3.52 0.26 10.51
N ASN A 87 -3.62 -0.46 9.39
CA ASN A 87 -4.80 -0.44 8.54
C ASN A 87 -6.07 -0.97 9.25
N SER A 88 -5.91 -1.81 10.27
CA SER A 88 -7.04 -2.36 11.06
C SER A 88 -7.61 -1.35 12.07
N LEU A 89 -6.85 -0.30 12.41
CA LEU A 89 -7.27 0.79 13.29
C LEU A 89 -7.85 1.99 12.53
N LEU A 90 -7.47 2.15 11.26
CA LEU A 90 -7.92 3.27 10.44
C LEU A 90 -9.35 3.04 9.91
N ARG A 91 -10.19 4.06 10.03
CA ARG A 91 -11.45 4.17 9.31
C ARG A 91 -11.59 5.57 8.74
N PRO A 92 -11.32 5.78 7.44
CA PRO A 92 -11.60 7.07 6.83
C PRO A 92 -13.10 7.39 6.89
N GLU A 93 -13.42 8.66 7.12
CA GLU A 93 -14.79 9.18 7.01
C GLU A 93 -15.32 8.95 5.59
N THR A 94 -16.55 8.46 5.50
CA THR A 94 -17.18 8.04 4.24
C THR A 94 -17.30 9.18 3.23
N GLU A 95 -17.49 10.39 3.72
CA GLU A 95 -17.64 11.64 2.97
C GLU A 95 -16.37 12.02 2.20
N GLN A 96 -15.21 11.50 2.63
CA GLN A 96 -13.92 11.76 2.03
C GLN A 96 -13.53 10.72 0.97
N LEU A 97 -14.28 9.61 0.90
CA LEU A 97 -13.99 8.47 0.02
C LEU A 97 -14.73 8.59 -1.30
N VAL A 98 -13.99 8.37 -2.38
CA VAL A 98 -14.57 8.10 -3.69
C VAL A 98 -14.39 6.64 -4.02
N GLU A 99 -15.47 5.94 -4.34
CA GLU A 99 -15.43 4.59 -4.87
C GLU A 99 -15.02 4.64 -6.35
N VAL A 100 -13.72 4.67 -6.59
CA VAL A 100 -13.13 4.67 -7.93
C VAL A 100 -11.94 3.73 -7.96
N ASN A 101 -11.82 2.97 -9.05
CA ASN A 101 -10.66 2.13 -9.27
C ASN A 101 -9.42 2.99 -9.58
N ALA A 102 -8.33 2.75 -8.86
CA ALA A 102 -7.07 3.47 -9.04
C ALA A 102 -6.56 3.44 -10.49
N GLY A 103 -6.66 2.29 -11.17
CA GLY A 103 -6.24 2.13 -12.56
C GLY A 103 -7.09 2.95 -13.54
N GLU A 104 -8.40 3.01 -13.32
CA GLU A 104 -9.31 3.83 -14.14
C GLU A 104 -9.03 5.33 -13.94
N LEU A 105 -8.77 5.74 -12.70
CA LEU A 105 -8.43 7.13 -12.40
C LEU A 105 -7.09 7.53 -13.04
N LEU A 106 -6.06 6.66 -12.95
CA LEU A 106 -4.78 6.87 -13.63
C LEU A 106 -4.92 6.95 -15.15
N ALA A 107 -5.74 6.09 -15.75
CA ALA A 107 -5.97 6.10 -17.18
C ALA A 107 -6.61 7.40 -17.65
N ARG A 108 -7.64 7.88 -16.93
CA ARG A 108 -8.30 9.17 -17.22
C ARG A 108 -7.34 10.35 -17.09
N LEU A 109 -6.56 10.39 -16.01
CA LEU A 109 -5.62 11.50 -15.76
C LEU A 109 -4.42 11.48 -16.71
N GLY A 110 -4.02 10.29 -17.16
CA GLY A 110 -2.80 10.05 -17.93
C GLY A 110 -2.92 10.19 -19.45
N VAL A 111 -4.11 10.47 -19.99
CA VAL A 111 -4.31 10.69 -21.43
C VAL A 111 -3.36 11.79 -21.93
N GLY A 112 -2.49 11.44 -22.89
CA GLY A 112 -1.49 12.35 -23.46
C GLY A 112 -0.35 12.75 -22.52
N LYS A 113 -0.25 12.15 -21.32
CA LYS A 113 0.77 12.46 -20.31
C LYS A 113 1.80 11.35 -20.12
N LYS A 114 2.92 11.71 -19.51
CA LYS A 114 3.96 10.79 -19.06
C LYS A 114 3.60 10.23 -17.68
N VAL A 115 3.39 8.92 -17.59
CA VAL A 115 3.01 8.22 -16.36
C VAL A 115 4.13 7.28 -15.93
N CYS A 116 4.53 7.37 -14.67
CA CYS A 116 5.42 6.39 -14.05
C CYS A 116 4.67 5.63 -12.97
N VAL A 117 4.70 4.30 -13.05
CA VAL A 117 4.15 3.41 -12.02
C VAL A 117 5.31 2.68 -11.35
N VAL A 118 5.45 2.81 -10.02
CA VAL A 118 6.36 2.01 -9.21
C VAL A 118 5.55 0.86 -8.62
N GLY A 119 5.85 -0.35 -9.04
CA GLY A 119 5.01 -1.52 -8.80
C GLY A 119 4.37 -2.05 -10.08
N HIS A 120 4.39 -3.37 -10.30
CA HIS A 120 3.68 -3.99 -11.42
C HIS A 120 2.24 -4.40 -11.04
N PHE A 121 1.25 -3.74 -11.63
CA PHE A 121 -0.17 -3.99 -11.34
C PHE A 121 -0.91 -4.70 -12.48
N PRO A 122 -2.01 -5.43 -12.19
CA PRO A 122 -2.83 -6.07 -13.20
C PRO A 122 -3.40 -5.15 -14.28
N PHE A 123 -3.56 -3.85 -14.00
CA PHE A 123 -4.11 -2.86 -14.92
C PHE A 123 -3.08 -2.29 -15.90
N ILE A 124 -1.77 -2.59 -15.73
CA ILE A 124 -0.69 -2.01 -16.56
C ILE A 124 -0.91 -2.19 -18.08
N PRO A 125 -1.31 -3.38 -18.59
CA PRO A 125 -1.55 -3.54 -20.02
C PRO A 125 -2.61 -2.56 -20.56
N SER A 126 -3.75 -2.44 -19.86
CA SER A 126 -4.82 -1.52 -20.23
C SER A 126 -4.42 -0.05 -20.07
N LEU A 127 -3.61 0.27 -19.05
CA LEU A 127 -3.13 1.64 -18.84
C LEU A 127 -2.21 2.09 -19.98
N ARG A 128 -1.34 1.19 -20.47
CA ARG A 128 -0.38 1.48 -21.54
C ARG A 128 -1.05 1.93 -22.84
N GLU A 129 -2.25 1.46 -23.11
CA GLU A 129 -3.04 1.82 -24.30
C GLU A 129 -3.72 3.20 -24.20
N GLN A 130 -3.84 3.75 -22.99
CA GLN A 130 -4.64 4.96 -22.72
C GLN A 130 -3.80 6.20 -22.40
N VAL A 131 -2.57 6.01 -21.92
CA VAL A 131 -1.69 7.13 -21.53
C VAL A 131 -0.72 7.50 -22.63
N GLY A 132 -0.17 8.72 -22.58
CA GLY A 132 0.78 9.19 -23.60
C GLY A 132 2.10 8.41 -23.58
N GLN A 133 2.67 8.20 -22.40
CA GLN A 133 3.87 7.40 -22.19
C GLN A 133 3.79 6.70 -20.83
N LEU A 134 4.21 5.43 -20.78
CA LEU A 134 4.18 4.64 -19.54
C LEU A 134 5.54 4.00 -19.23
N TRP A 135 6.08 4.32 -18.06
CA TRP A 135 7.16 3.58 -17.41
C TRP A 135 6.62 2.78 -16.24
N VAL A 136 7.13 1.56 -16.07
CA VAL A 136 6.84 0.72 -14.91
C VAL A 136 8.17 0.38 -14.26
N LEU A 137 8.39 0.80 -13.03
CA LEU A 137 9.58 0.50 -12.23
C LEU A 137 9.27 -0.63 -11.26
N GLU A 138 10.09 -1.68 -11.26
CA GLU A 138 9.85 -2.85 -10.41
C GLU A 138 11.17 -3.46 -9.90
N LEU A 139 11.15 -4.01 -8.69
CA LEU A 139 12.32 -4.67 -8.09
C LEU A 139 12.67 -5.97 -8.81
N ASN A 140 11.64 -6.68 -9.29
CA ASN A 140 11.77 -7.88 -10.12
C ASN A 140 11.09 -7.62 -11.48
N PRO A 141 11.74 -6.86 -12.37
CA PRO A 141 11.11 -6.37 -13.59
C PRO A 141 10.70 -7.51 -14.53
N ARG A 142 9.53 -7.37 -15.14
CA ARG A 142 9.05 -8.24 -16.22
C ARG A 142 9.43 -7.65 -17.58
N PRO A 143 9.28 -8.39 -18.69
CA PRO A 143 9.48 -7.82 -20.02
C PRO A 143 8.64 -6.54 -20.21
N GLY A 144 9.32 -5.43 -20.51
CA GLY A 144 8.71 -4.10 -20.67
C GLY A 144 8.66 -3.24 -19.40
N ASP A 145 9.06 -3.78 -18.24
CA ASP A 145 9.32 -3.01 -17.02
C ASP A 145 10.79 -2.56 -17.00
N LEU A 146 11.04 -1.50 -16.23
CA LEU A 146 12.37 -0.98 -15.91
C LEU A 146 12.77 -1.43 -14.50
N PRO A 147 14.07 -1.63 -14.26
CA PRO A 147 14.56 -1.96 -12.93
C PRO A 147 14.43 -0.75 -11.98
N ALA A 148 14.28 -1.00 -10.68
CA ALA A 148 13.99 0.04 -9.68
C ALA A 148 15.08 1.14 -9.59
N GLU A 149 16.32 0.82 -9.96
CA GLU A 149 17.48 1.71 -9.99
C GLU A 149 17.29 2.90 -10.96
N GLU A 150 16.41 2.76 -11.96
CA GLU A 150 16.09 3.81 -12.91
C GLU A 150 15.18 4.91 -12.30
N ALA A 151 14.70 4.74 -11.06
CA ALA A 151 13.77 5.65 -10.40
C ALA A 151 14.27 7.10 -10.38
N ALA A 152 15.55 7.33 -10.09
CA ALA A 152 16.14 8.67 -10.03
C ALA A 152 16.16 9.38 -11.39
N ARG A 153 16.18 8.61 -12.49
CA ARG A 153 16.13 9.15 -13.85
C ARG A 153 14.69 9.35 -14.34
N ILE A 154 13.77 8.45 -13.97
CA ILE A 154 12.41 8.40 -14.52
C ILE A 154 11.42 9.26 -13.72
N LEU A 155 11.47 9.23 -12.38
CA LEU A 155 10.47 9.93 -11.55
C LEU A 155 10.43 11.45 -11.76
N PRO A 156 11.55 12.15 -12.01
CA PRO A 156 11.51 13.59 -12.34
C PRO A 156 10.80 13.91 -13.67
N GLU A 157 10.75 12.96 -14.60
CA GLU A 157 10.19 13.15 -15.95
C GLU A 157 8.67 12.95 -16.03
N ALA A 158 8.07 12.32 -15.02
CA ALA A 158 6.67 11.91 -15.06
C ALA A 158 5.72 13.05 -14.67
N ASP A 159 4.64 13.23 -15.44
CA ASP A 159 3.51 14.09 -15.07
C ASP A 159 2.66 13.49 -13.96
N ILE A 160 2.61 12.16 -13.91
CA ILE A 160 1.85 11.38 -12.94
C ILE A 160 2.72 10.26 -12.40
N VAL A 161 2.78 10.14 -11.08
CA VAL A 161 3.52 9.09 -10.38
C VAL A 161 2.55 8.25 -9.56
N ALA A 162 2.49 6.94 -9.80
CA ALA A 162 1.71 5.99 -9.01
C ALA A 162 2.65 5.03 -8.28
N ILE A 163 2.59 4.98 -6.94
CA ILE A 163 3.56 4.25 -6.10
C ILE A 163 2.83 3.19 -5.27
N THR A 164 3.25 1.93 -5.41
CA THR A 164 2.79 0.85 -4.53
C THR A 164 3.01 1.18 -3.06
N SER A 165 2.01 0.93 -2.21
CA SER A 165 2.13 1.10 -0.77
C SER A 165 3.05 0.06 -0.10
N THR A 166 3.49 -0.98 -0.82
CA THR A 166 4.56 -1.87 -0.35
C THR A 166 5.89 -1.15 -0.15
N GLY A 167 6.06 0.05 -0.74
CA GLY A 167 7.16 0.98 -0.45
C GLY A 167 7.27 1.34 1.05
N LEU A 168 6.18 1.24 1.82
CA LEU A 168 6.21 1.44 3.28
C LEU A 168 6.87 0.26 4.00
N ILE A 169 6.67 -0.96 3.49
CA ILE A 169 7.18 -2.19 4.10
C ILE A 169 8.68 -2.29 3.88
N ASN A 170 9.13 -2.11 2.63
CA ASN A 170 10.56 -2.19 2.30
C ASN A 170 11.33 -0.89 2.57
N GLY A 171 10.66 0.18 3.02
CA GLY A 171 11.27 1.45 3.40
C GLY A 171 11.61 2.40 2.24
N THR A 172 11.20 2.11 1.00
CA THR A 172 11.55 2.95 -0.17
C THR A 172 10.58 4.12 -0.42
N MET A 173 9.41 4.15 0.24
CA MET A 173 8.36 5.16 -0.02
C MET A 173 8.88 6.59 0.08
N GLY A 174 9.60 6.91 1.15
CA GLY A 174 10.08 8.28 1.40
C GLY A 174 11.03 8.78 0.32
N ASP A 175 11.93 7.92 -0.16
CA ASP A 175 12.90 8.29 -1.19
C ASP A 175 12.28 8.37 -2.59
N LEU A 176 11.36 7.46 -2.92
CA LEU A 176 10.57 7.54 -4.15
C LEU A 176 9.77 8.85 -4.23
N LEU A 177 9.18 9.27 -3.11
CA LEU A 177 8.47 10.54 -3.04
C LEU A 177 9.42 11.74 -3.25
N LYS A 178 10.65 11.72 -2.75
CA LYS A 178 11.60 12.83 -2.96
C LYS A 178 12.07 12.98 -4.42
N LEU A 179 12.08 11.89 -5.19
CA LEU A 179 12.58 11.87 -6.56
C LEU A 179 11.59 12.44 -7.59
N ARG A 180 10.30 12.48 -7.26
CA ARG A 180 9.28 13.00 -8.19
C ARG A 180 9.40 14.52 -8.33
N ARG A 181 9.02 15.04 -9.50
CA ARG A 181 8.86 16.49 -9.68
C ARG A 181 7.74 17.04 -8.78
N GLU A 182 7.89 18.27 -8.33
CA GLU A 182 7.00 18.84 -7.29
C GLU A 182 5.54 19.00 -7.72
N ASP A 183 5.28 19.24 -9.00
CA ASP A 183 3.96 19.49 -9.56
C ASP A 183 3.25 18.21 -10.03
N ALA A 184 3.95 17.06 -10.08
CA ALA A 184 3.37 15.79 -10.54
C ALA A 184 2.17 15.36 -9.69
N VAL A 185 1.15 14.84 -10.35
CA VAL A 185 0.03 14.20 -9.66
C VAL A 185 0.52 12.89 -9.08
N THR A 186 0.45 12.75 -7.77
CA THR A 186 1.01 11.60 -7.05
C THR A 186 -0.08 10.74 -6.46
N MET A 187 -0.06 9.45 -6.79
CA MET A 187 -0.95 8.44 -6.24
C MET A 187 -0.15 7.41 -5.42
N VAL A 188 -0.63 7.08 -4.24
CA VAL A 188 -0.20 5.87 -3.51
C VAL A 188 -1.33 4.86 -3.59
N LEU A 189 -1.02 3.61 -3.98
CA LEU A 189 -2.04 2.61 -4.22
C LEU A 189 -1.69 1.21 -3.74
N GLY A 190 -2.72 0.47 -3.33
CA GLY A 190 -2.63 -0.95 -3.00
C GLY A 190 -3.37 -1.30 -1.70
N PRO A 191 -3.65 -2.59 -1.43
CA PRO A 191 -4.32 -3.00 -0.19
C PRO A 191 -3.53 -2.68 1.07
N SER A 192 -2.21 -2.46 0.96
CA SER A 192 -1.34 -2.08 2.08
C SER A 192 -1.43 -0.60 2.44
N THR A 193 -2.16 0.22 1.67
CA THR A 193 -2.20 1.67 1.85
C THR A 193 -3.03 2.06 3.08
N PRO A 194 -2.43 2.73 4.08
CA PRO A 194 -3.17 3.41 5.15
C PRO A 194 -4.06 4.50 4.58
N LEU A 195 -5.37 4.38 4.79
CA LEU A 195 -6.35 5.37 4.35
C LEU A 195 -6.42 6.52 5.36
N SER A 196 -5.46 7.44 5.28
CA SER A 196 -5.34 8.63 6.14
C SER A 196 -5.15 9.90 5.30
N PRO A 197 -5.75 11.05 5.68
CA PRO A 197 -5.50 12.32 5.00
C PRO A 197 -4.06 12.85 5.20
N ARG A 198 -3.29 12.30 6.16
CA ARG A 198 -1.89 12.72 6.41
C ARG A 198 -0.99 12.61 5.19
N TRP A 199 -1.29 11.70 4.25
CA TRP A 199 -0.60 11.61 2.97
C TRP A 199 -0.55 12.94 2.20
N PHE A 200 -1.56 13.80 2.36
CA PHE A 200 -1.64 15.08 1.65
C PHE A 200 -0.57 16.08 2.12
N GLU A 201 -0.11 15.99 3.37
CA GLU A 201 1.02 16.78 3.89
C GLU A 201 2.33 16.41 3.20
N PHE A 202 2.41 15.20 2.63
CA PHE A 202 3.54 14.71 1.85
C PHE A 202 3.38 14.95 0.35
N LYS A 203 2.47 15.86 -0.04
CA LYS A 203 2.12 16.18 -1.44
C LYS A 203 1.66 14.95 -2.25
N VAL A 204 1.07 13.94 -1.60
CA VAL A 204 0.35 12.87 -2.31
C VAL A 204 -1.05 13.40 -2.61
N ASP A 205 -1.56 13.19 -3.83
CA ASP A 205 -2.85 13.73 -4.24
C ASP A 205 -3.96 12.67 -4.19
N LEU A 206 -3.62 11.40 -4.36
CA LEU A 206 -4.55 10.28 -4.43
C LEU A 206 -4.08 9.14 -3.54
N VAL A 207 -4.92 8.67 -2.61
CA VAL A 207 -4.61 7.56 -1.71
C VAL A 207 -5.61 6.44 -1.92
N SER A 208 -5.23 5.46 -2.73
CA SER A 208 -6.07 4.33 -3.10
C SER A 208 -5.77 3.11 -2.22
N GLY A 209 -6.73 2.74 -1.40
CA GLY A 209 -6.61 1.62 -0.46
C GLY A 209 -7.71 0.59 -0.61
N THR A 210 -7.89 -0.23 0.41
CA THR A 210 -8.91 -1.28 0.43
C THR A 210 -9.58 -1.33 1.79
N LEU A 211 -10.91 -1.39 1.79
CA LEU A 211 -11.72 -1.66 2.97
C LEU A 211 -12.18 -3.12 2.92
N VAL A 212 -11.92 -3.88 3.98
CA VAL A 212 -12.45 -5.24 4.12
C VAL A 212 -13.89 -5.17 4.59
N ARG A 213 -14.80 -5.78 3.81
CA ARG A 213 -16.25 -5.82 4.05
C ARG A 213 -16.72 -7.17 4.60
N ASP A 214 -16.00 -8.24 4.29
CA ASP A 214 -16.25 -9.59 4.83
C ASP A 214 -14.91 -10.18 5.33
N PRO A 215 -14.55 -9.93 6.60
CA PRO A 215 -13.30 -10.41 7.18
C PRO A 215 -13.18 -11.94 7.13
N ASP A 216 -14.26 -12.68 7.41
CA ASP A 216 -14.22 -14.14 7.45
C ASP A 216 -13.92 -14.74 6.07
N LEU A 217 -14.55 -14.22 5.01
CA LEU A 217 -14.23 -14.61 3.65
C LEU A 217 -12.79 -14.26 3.29
N VAL A 218 -12.35 -13.04 3.61
CA VAL A 218 -10.98 -12.59 3.31
C VAL A 218 -9.95 -13.47 4.01
N LEU A 219 -10.13 -13.80 5.28
CA LEU A 219 -9.24 -14.69 6.01
C LEU A 219 -9.13 -16.09 5.39
N ARG A 220 -10.25 -16.67 4.93
CA ARG A 220 -10.24 -17.95 4.20
C ARG A 220 -9.43 -17.85 2.91
N LEU A 221 -9.68 -16.81 2.12
CA LEU A 221 -8.95 -16.58 0.86
C LEU A 221 -7.45 -16.39 1.08
N ILE A 222 -7.05 -15.66 2.13
CA ILE A 222 -5.63 -15.49 2.50
C ILE A 222 -4.99 -16.84 2.82
N SER A 223 -5.69 -17.67 3.61
CA SER A 223 -5.21 -19.02 3.97
C SER A 223 -5.05 -19.95 2.78
N GLU A 224 -5.81 -19.74 1.71
CA GLU A 224 -5.78 -20.55 0.49
C GLU A 224 -4.90 -19.93 -0.61
N GLY A 225 -4.15 -18.86 -0.30
CA GLY A 225 -3.18 -18.25 -1.20
C GLY A 225 -3.78 -17.38 -2.30
N ALA A 226 -4.94 -16.75 -2.04
CA ALA A 226 -5.54 -15.83 -2.99
C ALA A 226 -4.62 -14.63 -3.31
N THR A 227 -4.56 -14.25 -4.58
CA THR A 227 -3.92 -13.02 -5.07
C THR A 227 -4.92 -11.87 -5.14
N PHE A 228 -4.45 -10.63 -5.39
CA PHE A 228 -5.35 -9.47 -5.49
C PHE A 228 -6.46 -9.65 -6.54
N ARG A 229 -6.17 -10.32 -7.67
CA ARG A 229 -7.17 -10.58 -8.73
C ARG A 229 -8.32 -11.46 -8.22
N GLN A 230 -8.05 -12.34 -7.26
CA GLN A 230 -9.02 -13.26 -6.66
C GLN A 230 -9.79 -12.63 -5.48
N PHE A 231 -9.32 -11.49 -4.94
CA PHE A 231 -10.06 -10.67 -3.98
C PHE A 231 -11.04 -9.69 -4.63
N ARG A 232 -10.76 -9.24 -5.85
CA ARG A 232 -11.56 -8.17 -6.47
C ARG A 232 -13.03 -8.60 -6.54
N GLY A 233 -13.91 -7.80 -5.93
CA GLY A 233 -15.35 -8.09 -5.84
C GLY A 233 -15.74 -9.15 -4.81
N ARG A 234 -14.82 -9.59 -3.95
CA ARG A 234 -15.02 -10.65 -2.94
C ARG A 234 -14.54 -10.21 -1.57
N GLY A 235 -15.48 -9.69 -0.76
CA GLY A 235 -15.22 -9.32 0.63
C GLY A 235 -14.36 -8.06 0.83
N ILE A 236 -13.98 -7.37 -0.25
CA ILE A 236 -13.25 -6.10 -0.20
C ILE A 236 -13.89 -5.04 -1.09
N GLN A 237 -13.64 -3.77 -0.75
CA GLN A 237 -14.02 -2.60 -1.53
C GLN A 237 -12.79 -1.72 -1.75
N THR A 238 -12.51 -1.33 -3.00
CA THR A 238 -11.43 -0.39 -3.32
C THR A 238 -11.95 1.04 -3.23
N VAL A 239 -11.25 1.88 -2.49
CA VAL A 239 -11.64 3.27 -2.25
C VAL A 239 -10.44 4.20 -2.42
N THR A 240 -10.70 5.46 -2.77
CA THR A 240 -9.65 6.46 -2.94
C THR A 240 -9.98 7.73 -2.16
N LEU A 241 -9.04 8.21 -1.33
CA LEU A 241 -9.07 9.57 -0.81
C LEU A 241 -8.47 10.51 -1.86
N VAL A 242 -9.15 11.62 -2.11
CA VAL A 242 -8.74 12.61 -3.11
C VAL A 242 -8.39 13.92 -2.42
N SER A 243 -7.16 14.39 -2.62
CA SER A 243 -6.66 15.64 -2.09
C SER A 243 -7.54 16.82 -2.51
N PRO A 244 -7.79 17.81 -1.64
CA PRO A 244 -8.48 19.04 -2.00
C PRO A 244 -7.87 19.75 -3.21
N ARG A 245 -6.55 19.61 -3.44
CA ARG A 245 -5.82 20.19 -4.59
C ARG A 245 -6.37 19.72 -5.95
N LEU A 246 -6.93 18.51 -6.04
CA LEU A 246 -7.48 17.97 -7.29
C LEU A 246 -8.99 18.21 -7.43
N LYS A 247 -9.64 18.76 -6.41
CA LYS A 247 -11.08 19.07 -6.43
C LYS A 247 -11.37 20.52 -6.86
N SER A 248 -10.34 21.37 -6.92
CA SER A 248 -10.37 22.76 -7.40
C SER A 248 -10.04 22.84 -8.89
#